data_AF-A0A1B3AXU5-F1
#
_entry.id   AF-A0A1B3AXU5-F1
#
_cell.length_a   1.000
_cell.length_b   1.000
_cell.length_c   1.000
_cell.angle_alpha   90.00
_cell.angle_beta   90.00
_cell.angle_gamma   90.00
#
_symmetry.space_group_name_H-M   'P 1'
#
loop_
_entity.id
_entity.type
_entity.pdbx_description
1 polymer ?
#
loop_
_entity_poly.entity_id
_entity_poly.type
_entity_poly.pdbx_seq_one_letter_code
_entity_poly.pdbx_strand_id
1 'polypeptide(L)'
;MIFIIQCDSPALWQTYLSDPASITMEGILIFNKHLLFLLTVIVLFIAWLLFYTIYYFIEYNNKFSSKFVHSKELEIVWTSIPALLLLILSTPSFTLLYAMDEISEPELTLKILGHQWFWSYEISEFNSCQKQEQSLKYVCYMMALDGLPTTKQGYFRLLETNKRVILPTNTHLRLLVSAADVLHSWTVPSFGLKVDACPGRLNQINLF
;
A
#
# COMPACT_ATOMS: atom_id res chain seq x y z
N MET A 1 21.31 19.33 -8.68
CA MET A 1 20.55 19.02 -7.44
C MET A 1 20.74 17.54 -7.20
N ILE A 2 21.58 17.18 -6.22
CA ILE A 2 21.86 15.78 -5.90
C ILE A 2 20.57 15.22 -5.29
N PHE A 3 19.87 14.36 -6.01
CA PHE A 3 18.75 13.61 -5.44
C PHE A 3 19.34 12.72 -4.34
N ILE A 4 19.17 13.17 -3.10
CA ILE A 4 19.36 12.34 -1.92
C ILE A 4 18.38 11.18 -2.10
N ILE A 5 18.87 9.95 -2.00
CA ILE A 5 18.07 8.73 -2.02
C ILE A 5 16.98 8.92 -0.95
N GLN A 6 15.76 9.28 -1.39
CA GLN A 6 14.56 9.36 -0.56
C GLN A 6 14.13 7.92 -0.22
N CYS A 7 13.35 7.73 0.84
CA CYS A 7 13.16 6.45 1.51
C CYS A 7 12.26 5.47 0.71
N ASP A 8 12.69 5.09 -0.49
CA ASP A 8 12.02 4.06 -1.31
C ASP A 8 12.18 2.67 -0.68
N SER A 9 13.22 2.48 0.13
CA SER A 9 13.48 1.26 0.90
C SER A 9 13.13 1.44 2.39
N PRO A 10 12.72 0.37 3.09
CA PRO A 10 12.50 0.43 4.53
C PRO A 10 13.73 0.91 5.32
N ALA A 11 13.52 1.86 6.24
CA ALA A 11 14.56 2.38 7.12
C ALA A 11 14.45 1.81 8.54
N LEU A 12 15.58 1.76 9.26
CA LEU A 12 15.60 1.38 10.67
C LEU A 12 14.75 2.37 11.50
N TRP A 13 13.91 1.84 12.38
CA TRP A 13 13.00 2.63 13.24
C TRP A 13 11.94 3.47 12.52
N GLN A 14 11.68 3.19 11.23
CA GLN A 14 10.61 3.83 10.49
C GLN A 14 9.23 3.41 11.04
N THR A 15 8.36 4.40 11.28
CA THR A 15 6.99 4.20 11.81
C THR A 15 5.89 4.61 10.82
N TYR A 16 6.27 5.23 9.70
CA TYR A 16 5.38 5.73 8.66
C TYR A 16 5.57 4.94 7.36
N LEU A 17 4.69 5.16 6.38
CA LEU A 17 4.78 4.53 5.06
C LEU A 17 6.07 4.95 4.30
N SER A 18 6.49 4.14 3.33
CA SER A 18 7.56 4.54 2.40
C SER A 18 7.18 5.80 1.62
N ASP A 19 8.20 6.51 1.12
CA ASP A 19 7.97 7.70 0.32
C ASP A 19 7.21 7.34 -0.97
N PRO A 20 6.23 8.17 -1.39
CA PRO A 20 5.45 7.90 -2.58
C PRO A 20 6.29 8.13 -3.84
N ALA A 21 6.29 7.14 -4.73
CA ALA A 21 6.92 7.18 -6.04
C ALA A 21 5.88 7.11 -7.18
N SER A 22 4.59 7.24 -6.85
CA SER A 22 3.47 7.31 -7.78
C SER A 22 2.36 8.21 -7.23
N ILE A 23 1.49 8.71 -8.12
CA ILE A 23 0.31 9.51 -7.74
C ILE A 23 -0.62 8.69 -6.84
N THR A 24 -0.76 7.40 -7.15
CA THR A 24 -1.54 6.44 -6.38
C THR A 24 -1.08 6.37 -4.92
N MET A 25 0.23 6.24 -4.69
CA MET A 25 0.78 6.17 -3.33
C MET A 25 0.65 7.49 -2.58
N GLU A 26 0.79 8.62 -3.27
CA GLU A 26 0.54 9.93 -2.67
C GLU A 26 -0.91 10.05 -2.17
N GLY A 27 -1.88 9.65 -2.99
CA GLY A 27 -3.29 9.60 -2.60
C GLY A 27 -3.54 8.67 -1.42
N ILE A 28 -2.93 7.47 -1.39
CA ILE A 28 -2.99 6.55 -0.24
C ILE A 28 -2.43 7.20 1.02
N LEU A 29 -1.30 7.91 0.91
CA LEU A 29 -0.64 8.55 2.05
C LEU A 29 -1.50 9.69 2.62
N ILE A 30 -2.13 10.50 1.76
CA ILE A 30 -3.05 11.56 2.19
C ILE A 30 -4.29 10.96 2.87
N PHE A 31 -4.89 9.93 2.28
CA PHE A 31 -6.03 9.24 2.87
C PHE A 31 -5.67 8.58 4.22
N ASN A 32 -4.51 7.94 4.31
CA ASN A 32 -4.00 7.34 5.55
C ASN A 32 -3.83 8.39 6.66
N LYS A 33 -3.28 9.56 6.34
CA LYS A 33 -3.16 10.67 7.32
C LYS A 33 -4.54 11.13 7.81
N HIS A 34 -5.51 11.28 6.92
CA HIS A 34 -6.87 11.68 7.29
C HIS A 34 -7.54 10.63 8.19
N LEU A 35 -7.43 9.35 7.83
CA LEU A 35 -7.95 8.23 8.60
C LEU A 35 -7.29 8.12 9.97
N LEU A 36 -5.95 8.21 10.04
CA LEU A 36 -5.21 8.14 11.30
C LEU A 36 -5.58 9.29 12.25
N PHE A 37 -5.75 10.51 11.73
CA PHE A 37 -6.21 11.64 12.52
C PHE A 37 -7.57 11.36 13.18
N LEU A 38 -8.57 10.92 12.40
CA LEU A 38 -9.90 10.62 12.91
C LEU A 38 -9.89 9.48 13.94
N LEU A 39 -9.16 8.40 13.66
CA LEU A 39 -9.02 7.28 14.60
C LEU A 39 -8.34 7.72 15.90
N THR A 40 -7.31 8.56 15.82
CA THR A 40 -6.63 9.08 17.01
C THR A 40 -7.58 9.89 17.89
N VAL A 41 -8.42 10.73 17.30
CA VAL A 41 -9.45 11.49 18.04
C VAL A 41 -10.45 10.56 18.74
N ILE A 42 -10.92 9.52 18.04
CA ILE A 42 -11.86 8.53 18.61
C ILE A 42 -11.22 7.78 19.78
N VAL A 43 -9.97 7.30 19.60
CA VAL A 43 -9.25 6.58 20.65
C VAL A 43 -9.01 7.46 21.86
N LEU A 44 -8.60 8.72 21.68
CA LEU A 44 -8.42 9.66 22.78
C LEU A 44 -9.74 9.97 23.50
N PHE A 45 -10.84 10.10 22.78
CA PHE A 45 -12.16 10.31 23.37
C PHE A 45 -12.61 9.11 24.23
N ILE A 46 -12.46 7.89 23.72
CA ILE A 46 -12.79 6.67 24.46
C ILE A 46 -11.87 6.51 25.68
N ALA A 47 -10.56 6.73 25.51
CA ALA A 47 -9.60 6.67 26.61
C ALA A 47 -9.95 7.70 27.70
N TRP A 48 -10.36 8.91 27.32
CA TRP A 48 -10.83 9.92 28.26
C TRP A 48 -12.11 9.49 28.98
N LEU A 49 -13.11 8.94 28.28
CA LEU A 49 -14.33 8.42 28.92
C LEU A 49 -14.01 7.29 29.92
N LEU A 50 -13.13 6.37 29.55
CA LEU A 50 -12.70 5.28 30.45
C LEU A 50 -11.94 5.80 31.67
N PHE A 51 -11.06 6.77 31.48
CA PHE A 51 -10.37 7.42 32.61
C PHE A 51 -11.38 8.12 33.53
N TYR A 52 -12.36 8.83 32.93
CA TYR A 52 -13.42 9.52 33.65
C TYR A 52 -14.28 8.53 34.46
N THR A 53 -14.66 7.38 33.88
CA THR A 53 -15.44 6.38 34.60
C THR A 53 -14.66 5.81 35.78
N ILE A 54 -13.37 5.47 35.59
CA ILE A 54 -12.53 4.96 36.67
C ILE A 54 -12.38 6.00 37.79
N TYR A 55 -12.10 7.26 37.46
CA TYR A 55 -11.84 8.30 38.45
C TYR A 55 -13.07 8.64 39.30
N TYR A 56 -14.25 8.80 38.67
CA TYR A 56 -15.46 9.21 39.38
C TYR A 56 -16.27 8.06 39.97
N PHE A 57 -16.25 6.87 39.35
CA PHE A 57 -17.07 5.73 39.76
C PHE A 57 -16.29 4.65 40.52
N ILE A 58 -15.09 4.96 40.99
CA ILE A 58 -14.41 4.12 41.97
C ILE A 58 -15.25 4.05 43.27
N GLU A 59 -15.25 2.89 43.93
CA GLU A 59 -16.08 2.61 45.11
C GLU A 59 -15.94 3.66 46.22
N TYR A 60 -14.74 4.22 46.38
CA TYR A 60 -14.48 5.28 47.34
C TYR A 60 -15.29 6.56 47.06
N ASN A 61 -15.41 6.95 45.78
CA ASN A 61 -16.08 8.17 45.34
C ASN A 61 -17.58 7.95 45.07
N ASN A 62 -18.00 6.74 44.69
CA ASN A 62 -19.38 6.43 44.37
C ASN A 62 -19.88 5.15 45.06
N LYS A 63 -20.31 5.27 46.32
CA LYS A 63 -20.75 4.14 47.16
C LYS A 63 -22.11 3.56 46.77
N PHE A 64 -22.96 4.30 46.06
CA PHE A 64 -24.30 3.88 45.69
C PHE A 64 -24.47 3.88 44.16
N SER A 65 -24.78 2.71 43.58
CA SER A 65 -24.98 2.60 42.14
C SER A 65 -26.31 3.24 41.70
N SER A 66 -26.28 4.00 40.61
CA SER A 66 -27.50 4.42 39.90
C SER A 66 -28.23 3.23 39.29
N LYS A 67 -29.58 3.26 39.25
CA LYS A 67 -30.43 2.14 38.80
C LYS A 67 -31.04 2.30 37.40
N PHE A 68 -30.39 3.01 36.49
CA PHE A 68 -30.85 3.09 35.10
C PHE A 68 -30.30 1.90 34.28
N VAL A 69 -31.07 1.43 33.31
CA VAL A 69 -30.69 0.26 32.47
C VAL A 69 -30.53 0.65 30.99
N HIS A 70 -31.29 1.63 30.51
CA HIS A 70 -31.27 2.05 29.11
C HIS A 70 -31.64 3.53 28.97
N SER A 71 -31.16 4.16 27.91
CA SER A 71 -31.53 5.52 27.49
C SER A 71 -31.61 5.58 25.98
N LYS A 72 -32.84 5.70 25.45
CA LYS A 72 -33.10 5.79 24.01
C LYS A 72 -32.40 6.97 23.35
N GLU A 73 -32.39 8.11 24.04
CA GLU A 73 -31.78 9.34 23.49
C GLU A 73 -30.27 9.18 23.31
N LEU A 74 -29.58 8.56 24.27
CA LEU A 74 -28.14 8.30 24.14
C LEU A 74 -27.86 7.27 23.04
N GLU A 75 -28.70 6.24 22.91
CA GLU A 75 -28.60 5.24 21.85
C GLU A 75 -28.67 5.85 20.45
N ILE A 76 -29.59 6.80 20.24
CA ILE A 76 -29.69 7.52 18.98
C ILE A 76 -28.40 8.31 18.71
N VAL A 77 -27.85 8.99 19.72
CA VAL A 77 -26.63 9.79 19.58
C VAL A 77 -25.41 8.93 19.23
N TRP A 78 -25.12 7.89 20.00
CA TRP A 78 -23.93 7.07 19.74
C TRP A 78 -24.07 6.14 18.53
N THR A 79 -25.27 5.96 17.99
CA THR A 79 -25.47 5.22 16.73
C THR A 79 -25.34 6.14 15.53
N SER A 80 -25.87 7.36 15.62
CA SER A 80 -25.84 8.34 14.51
C SER A 80 -24.46 8.97 14.30
N ILE A 81 -23.71 9.27 15.37
CA ILE A 81 -22.38 9.88 15.25
C ILE A 81 -21.40 8.98 14.47
N PRO A 82 -21.22 7.69 14.79
CA PRO A 82 -20.35 6.81 14.01
C PRO A 82 -20.80 6.66 12.56
N ALA A 83 -22.11 6.58 12.30
CA ALA A 83 -22.64 6.50 10.95
C ALA A 83 -22.27 7.74 10.11
N LEU A 84 -22.38 8.95 10.69
CA LEU A 84 -21.98 10.19 10.03
C LEU A 84 -20.47 10.26 9.78
N LEU A 85 -19.65 9.84 10.76
CA LEU A 85 -18.19 9.78 10.62
C LEU A 85 -17.76 8.85 9.47
N LEU A 86 -18.40 7.69 9.33
CA LEU A 86 -18.14 6.77 8.22
C LEU A 86 -18.53 7.37 6.87
N LEU A 87 -19.64 8.11 6.79
CA LEU A 87 -20.04 8.79 5.57
C LEU A 87 -18.97 9.81 5.14
N ILE A 88 -18.48 10.63 6.08
CA ILE A 88 -17.41 11.60 5.81
C ILE A 88 -16.15 10.89 5.30
N LEU A 89 -15.73 9.80 5.96
CA LEU A 89 -14.57 9.00 5.55
C LEU A 89 -14.72 8.34 4.18
N SER A 90 -15.95 7.97 3.81
CA SER A 90 -16.22 7.29 2.55
C SER A 90 -15.96 8.18 1.33
N THR A 91 -16.15 9.50 1.46
CA THR A 91 -16.00 10.42 0.31
C THR A 91 -14.57 10.48 -0.25
N PRO A 92 -13.49 10.76 0.54
CA PRO A 92 -12.12 10.70 0.02
C PRO A 92 -11.70 9.28 -0.37
N SER A 93 -12.27 8.26 0.27
CA SER A 93 -11.98 6.85 -0.06
C SER A 93 -12.48 6.49 -1.46
N PHE A 94 -13.72 6.84 -1.80
CA PHE A 94 -14.28 6.54 -3.12
C PHE A 94 -13.63 7.38 -4.21
N THR A 95 -13.33 8.67 -3.94
CA THR A 95 -12.64 9.50 -4.93
C THR A 95 -11.27 8.93 -5.27
N LEU A 96 -10.53 8.44 -4.26
CA LEU A 96 -9.24 7.81 -4.48
C LEU A 96 -9.38 6.49 -5.25
N LEU A 97 -10.34 5.65 -4.87
CA LEU A 97 -10.59 4.37 -5.54
C LEU A 97 -10.87 4.55 -7.04
N TYR A 98 -11.73 5.51 -7.41
CA TYR A 98 -12.04 5.77 -8.81
C TYR A 98 -10.87 6.41 -9.57
N ALA A 99 -10.08 7.27 -8.93
CA ALA A 99 -8.87 7.83 -9.54
C ALA A 99 -7.82 6.74 -9.84
N MET A 100 -7.75 5.68 -9.02
CA MET A 100 -6.84 4.54 -9.25
C MET A 100 -7.29 3.62 -10.38
N ASP A 101 -8.59 3.52 -10.62
CA ASP A 101 -9.17 2.64 -11.64
C ASP A 101 -9.26 3.30 -13.02
N GLU A 102 -8.91 4.59 -13.13
CA GLU A 102 -8.93 5.31 -14.40
C GLU A 102 -7.94 4.69 -15.39
N ILE A 103 -8.46 4.30 -16.56
CA ILE A 103 -7.66 3.67 -17.62
C ILE A 103 -7.09 4.76 -18.52
N SER A 104 -5.82 5.08 -18.30
CA SER A 104 -5.00 5.89 -19.23
C SER A 104 -4.48 5.02 -20.38
N GLU A 105 -4.26 5.61 -21.55
CA GLU A 105 -3.53 4.94 -22.64
C GLU A 105 -2.06 4.72 -22.22
N PRO A 106 -1.60 3.46 -22.06
CA PRO A 106 -0.25 3.18 -21.62
C PRO A 106 0.74 3.30 -22.78
N GLU A 107 1.91 3.89 -22.51
CA GLU A 107 3.03 3.93 -23.46
C GLU A 107 3.86 2.65 -23.46
N LEU A 108 3.84 1.93 -22.33
CA LEU A 108 4.59 0.70 -22.14
C LEU A 108 3.80 -0.33 -21.33
N THR A 109 3.85 -1.57 -21.77
CA THR A 109 3.24 -2.72 -21.10
C THR A 109 4.30 -3.64 -20.50
N LEU A 110 4.23 -3.84 -19.18
CA LEU A 110 5.06 -4.79 -18.43
C LEU A 110 4.20 -5.98 -18.01
N LYS A 111 4.50 -7.15 -18.57
CA LYS A 111 3.92 -8.42 -18.12
C LYS A 111 4.78 -9.01 -17.01
N ILE A 112 4.14 -9.36 -15.91
CA ILE A 112 4.73 -9.87 -14.67
C ILE A 112 4.18 -11.27 -14.42
N LEU A 113 5.07 -12.25 -14.34
CA LEU A 113 4.72 -13.65 -14.09
C LEU A 113 5.43 -14.17 -12.84
N GLY A 114 4.65 -14.63 -11.87
CA GLY A 114 5.12 -15.33 -10.68
C GLY A 114 5.35 -16.83 -10.92
N HIS A 115 6.46 -17.34 -10.38
CA HIS A 115 6.84 -18.76 -10.38
C HIS A 115 7.38 -19.14 -9.00
N GLN A 116 7.40 -20.43 -8.66
CA GLN A 116 8.08 -20.97 -7.47
C GLN A 116 9.59 -21.05 -7.72
N TRP A 117 10.46 -20.25 -7.08
CA TRP A 117 10.26 -19.02 -6.30
C TRP A 117 11.07 -17.88 -6.93
N PHE A 118 10.53 -17.30 -8.00
CA PHE A 118 11.16 -16.20 -8.73
C PHE A 118 10.12 -15.45 -9.57
N TRP A 119 10.50 -14.29 -10.08
CA TRP A 119 9.65 -13.49 -10.97
C TRP A 119 10.25 -13.42 -12.37
N SER A 120 9.40 -13.49 -13.39
CA SER A 120 9.80 -13.17 -14.76
C SER A 120 9.01 -11.99 -15.29
N TYR A 121 9.69 -11.14 -16.05
CA TYR A 121 9.13 -9.92 -16.61
C TYR A 121 9.29 -9.94 -18.12
N GLU A 122 8.27 -9.51 -18.83
CA GLU A 122 8.27 -9.39 -20.29
C GLU A 122 7.78 -8.00 -20.68
N ILE A 123 8.57 -7.30 -21.49
CA ILE A 123 8.22 -6.00 -22.07
C ILE A 123 7.98 -6.22 -23.56
N SER A 124 6.74 -6.06 -24.00
CA SER A 124 6.32 -6.40 -25.37
C SER A 124 6.60 -5.29 -26.39
N GLU A 125 6.61 -4.03 -25.99
CA GLU A 125 6.59 -2.86 -26.89
C GLU A 125 7.99 -2.27 -27.15
N PHE A 126 9.03 -3.12 -27.12
CA PHE A 126 10.40 -2.67 -27.38
C PHE A 126 10.78 -2.81 -28.85
N ASN A 127 10.71 -1.70 -29.60
CA ASN A 127 11.31 -1.61 -30.93
C ASN A 127 12.82 -1.40 -30.74
N SER A 128 13.58 -2.49 -30.65
CA SER A 128 15.04 -2.39 -30.68
C SER A 128 15.50 -1.85 -32.04
N CYS A 129 16.48 -0.93 -32.06
CA CYS A 129 17.14 -0.47 -33.29
C CYS A 129 17.89 -1.60 -34.03
N GLN A 130 18.03 -2.79 -33.41
CA GLN A 130 18.44 -4.01 -34.07
C GLN A 130 17.20 -4.75 -34.60
N LYS A 131 17.20 -4.96 -35.93
CA LYS A 131 16.18 -5.67 -36.69
C LYS A 131 15.81 -7.02 -36.07
N GLN A 132 14.76 -7.05 -35.25
CA GLN A 132 13.75 -8.10 -35.07
C GLN A 132 12.93 -7.79 -33.82
N GLU A 133 11.62 -7.98 -33.92
CA GLU A 133 10.63 -7.89 -32.84
C GLU A 133 11.01 -8.83 -31.69
N GLN A 134 11.83 -8.35 -30.75
CA GLN A 134 12.22 -9.12 -29.57
C GLN A 134 11.66 -8.45 -28.33
N SER A 135 10.68 -9.11 -27.69
CA SER A 135 10.26 -8.72 -26.36
C SER A 135 11.42 -8.89 -25.37
N LEU A 136 11.68 -7.87 -24.56
CA LEU A 136 12.71 -7.95 -23.51
C LEU A 136 12.20 -8.84 -22.39
N LYS A 137 12.91 -9.93 -22.11
CA LYS A 137 12.57 -10.89 -21.05
C LYS A 137 13.60 -10.90 -19.94
N TYR A 138 13.14 -10.70 -18.71
CA TYR A 138 13.94 -10.79 -17.50
C TYR A 138 13.46 -11.97 -16.66
N VAL A 139 14.41 -12.68 -16.05
CA VAL A 139 14.15 -13.67 -15.01
C VAL A 139 14.96 -13.24 -13.79
N CYS A 140 14.24 -12.94 -12.71
CA CYS A 140 14.76 -12.30 -11.50
C CYS A 140 14.72 -13.28 -10.34
N TYR A 141 15.90 -13.71 -9.90
CA TYR A 141 16.10 -14.53 -8.72
C TYR A 141 16.65 -13.68 -7.58
N MET A 142 16.26 -14.00 -6.35
CA MET A 142 16.85 -13.41 -5.15
C MET A 142 18.34 -13.76 -5.06
N MET A 143 19.19 -12.79 -4.76
CA MET A 143 20.61 -13.05 -4.54
C MET A 143 20.87 -13.66 -3.16
N ALA A 144 21.72 -14.68 -3.11
CA ALA A 144 22.24 -15.21 -1.86
C ALA A 144 23.20 -14.21 -1.20
N LEU A 145 23.33 -14.27 0.13
CA LEU A 145 24.20 -13.38 0.91
C LEU A 145 25.66 -13.40 0.43
N ASP A 146 26.16 -14.57 0.06
CA ASP A 146 27.53 -14.75 -0.43
C ASP A 146 27.74 -14.18 -1.85
N GLY A 147 26.65 -14.00 -2.59
CA GLY A 147 26.65 -13.39 -3.92
C GLY A 147 26.55 -11.86 -3.91
N LEU A 148 26.35 -11.25 -2.74
CA LEU A 148 26.33 -9.79 -2.63
C LEU A 148 27.75 -9.22 -2.69
N PRO A 149 27.99 -8.12 -3.43
CA PRO A 149 29.28 -7.47 -3.46
C PRO A 149 29.78 -7.12 -2.05
N THR A 150 31.06 -7.37 -1.80
CA THR A 150 31.72 -7.08 -0.50
C THR A 150 31.63 -5.60 -0.11
N THR A 151 31.55 -4.71 -1.10
CA THR A 151 31.12 -3.32 -0.95
C THR A 151 29.59 -3.27 -0.80
N LYS A 152 29.10 -3.55 0.41
CA LYS A 152 27.67 -3.69 0.76
C LYS A 152 26.83 -2.41 0.68
N GLN A 153 27.23 -1.41 -0.09
CA GLN A 153 26.53 -0.14 -0.15
C GLN A 153 25.35 -0.25 -1.13
N GLY A 154 24.14 -0.06 -0.63
CA GLY A 154 22.91 -0.10 -1.43
C GLY A 154 22.36 -1.49 -1.76
N TYR A 155 22.91 -2.57 -1.17
CA TYR A 155 22.36 -3.93 -1.30
C TYR A 155 21.63 -4.34 -0.03
N PHE A 156 20.35 -4.64 -0.16
CA PHE A 156 19.51 -5.08 0.96
C PHE A 156 19.38 -6.60 1.03
N ARG A 157 19.59 -7.16 2.23
CA ARG A 157 19.37 -8.58 2.49
C ARG A 157 17.89 -8.94 2.21
N LEU A 158 17.67 -9.98 1.40
CA LEU A 158 16.35 -10.51 0.97
C LEU A 158 15.51 -9.61 0.05
N LEU A 159 15.99 -8.43 -0.36
CA LEU A 159 15.29 -7.59 -1.35
C LEU A 159 16.01 -7.55 -2.71
N GLU A 160 17.29 -7.89 -2.73
CA GLU A 160 18.09 -7.81 -3.95
C GLU A 160 17.89 -8.99 -4.88
N THR A 161 17.69 -8.69 -6.15
CA THR A 161 17.60 -9.65 -7.24
C THR A 161 18.82 -9.54 -8.16
N ASN A 162 19.14 -10.63 -8.85
CA ASN A 162 20.24 -10.67 -9.82
C ASN A 162 20.04 -9.71 -11.01
N LYS A 163 18.80 -9.36 -11.34
CA LYS A 163 18.41 -8.40 -12.38
C LYS A 163 17.35 -7.46 -11.83
N ARG A 164 17.48 -6.17 -12.13
CA ARG A 164 16.49 -5.14 -11.81
C ARG A 164 15.68 -4.80 -13.05
N VAL A 165 14.38 -4.64 -12.89
CA VAL A 165 13.50 -4.16 -13.97
C VAL A 165 13.67 -2.65 -14.08
N ILE A 166 13.87 -2.15 -15.29
CA ILE A 166 14.04 -0.73 -15.57
C ILE A 166 12.80 -0.25 -16.30
N LEU A 167 12.20 0.82 -15.79
CA LEU A 167 11.00 1.43 -16.35
C LEU A 167 11.25 2.94 -16.55
N PRO A 168 10.67 3.55 -17.60
CA PRO A 168 10.69 5.00 -17.76
C PRO A 168 9.90 5.68 -16.64
N THR A 169 10.33 6.89 -16.28
CA THR A 169 9.68 7.74 -15.27
C THR A 169 8.73 8.73 -15.94
N ASN A 170 7.66 9.15 -15.25
CA ASN A 170 6.67 10.12 -15.74
C ASN A 170 5.96 9.66 -17.02
N THR A 171 5.67 8.37 -17.13
CA THR A 171 5.02 7.75 -18.30
C THR A 171 3.97 6.77 -17.82
N HIS A 172 2.83 6.70 -18.50
CA HIS A 172 1.78 5.74 -18.16
C HIS A 172 2.21 4.32 -18.52
N LEU A 173 2.24 3.44 -17.52
CA LEU A 173 2.60 2.03 -17.64
C LEU A 173 1.39 1.15 -17.38
N ARG A 174 1.22 0.11 -18.21
CA ARG A 174 0.26 -0.97 -17.96
C ARG A 174 0.99 -2.19 -17.42
N LEU A 175 0.63 -2.59 -16.21
CA LEU A 175 1.13 -3.80 -15.58
C LEU A 175 0.12 -4.94 -15.80
N LEU A 176 0.60 -6.07 -16.29
CA LEU A 176 -0.19 -7.30 -16.47
C LEU A 176 0.36 -8.39 -15.56
N VAL A 177 -0.33 -8.68 -14.46
CA VAL A 177 0.13 -9.58 -13.40
C VAL A 177 -0.60 -10.93 -13.50
N SER A 178 0.17 -12.03 -13.54
CA SER A 178 -0.34 -13.40 -13.48
C SER A 178 0.70 -14.34 -12.89
N ALA A 179 0.36 -15.62 -12.74
CA ALA A 179 1.27 -16.65 -12.25
C ALA A 179 1.23 -17.89 -13.15
N ALA A 180 2.35 -18.62 -13.21
CA ALA A 180 2.44 -19.84 -14.00
C ALA A 180 2.03 -21.10 -13.21
N ASP A 181 2.13 -21.07 -11.88
CA ASP A 181 1.99 -22.25 -11.02
C ASP A 181 0.97 -22.08 -9.89
N VAL A 182 1.30 -21.31 -8.85
CA VAL A 182 0.49 -21.08 -7.65
C VAL A 182 0.20 -19.60 -7.47
N LEU A 183 -0.58 -19.27 -6.45
CA LEU A 183 -0.84 -17.88 -6.09
C LEU A 183 0.44 -17.20 -5.59
N HIS A 184 0.71 -16.02 -6.15
CA HIS A 184 1.70 -15.07 -5.63
C HIS A 184 1.06 -13.69 -5.49
N SER A 185 1.80 -12.70 -5.01
CA SER A 185 1.34 -11.32 -4.96
C SER A 185 2.51 -10.40 -5.32
N TRP A 186 2.34 -9.58 -6.34
CA TRP A 186 3.35 -8.63 -6.79
C TRP A 186 3.09 -7.29 -6.11
N THR A 187 4.13 -6.71 -5.51
CA THR A 187 3.99 -5.45 -4.78
C THR A 187 5.26 -4.62 -4.83
N VAL A 188 5.07 -3.30 -4.93
CA VAL A 188 6.10 -2.29 -4.72
C VAL A 188 5.48 -1.21 -3.83
N PRO A 189 5.83 -1.15 -2.53
CA PRO A 189 5.17 -0.27 -1.57
C PRO A 189 5.24 1.22 -1.93
N SER A 190 6.36 1.70 -2.46
CA SER A 190 6.51 3.11 -2.88
C SER A 190 5.60 3.48 -4.05
N PHE A 191 5.20 2.52 -4.89
CA PHE A 191 4.18 2.74 -5.92
C PHE A 191 2.75 2.63 -5.39
N GLY A 192 2.55 2.18 -4.14
CA GLY A 192 1.22 1.96 -3.59
C GLY A 192 0.48 0.81 -4.27
N LEU A 193 1.21 -0.11 -4.90
CA LEU A 193 0.65 -1.20 -5.69
C LEU A 193 0.85 -2.55 -5.01
N LYS A 194 -0.23 -3.32 -4.98
CA LYS A 194 -0.22 -4.73 -4.58
C LYS A 194 -1.32 -5.46 -5.33
N VAL A 195 -0.94 -6.45 -6.13
CA VAL A 195 -1.87 -7.20 -6.97
C VAL A 195 -1.54 -8.68 -6.93
N ASP A 196 -2.57 -9.49 -6.75
CA ASP A 196 -2.41 -10.93 -6.74
C ASP A 196 -2.11 -11.47 -8.14
N ALA A 197 -1.16 -12.40 -8.19
CA ALA A 197 -0.77 -13.12 -9.37
C ALA A 197 -1.44 -14.50 -9.31
N CYS A 198 -2.54 -14.65 -10.05
CA CYS A 198 -3.36 -15.86 -10.02
C CYS A 198 -3.19 -16.69 -11.31
N PRO A 199 -2.86 -17.98 -11.22
CA PRO A 199 -2.83 -18.85 -12.39
C PRO A 199 -4.18 -18.84 -13.12
N GLY A 200 -4.14 -18.68 -14.44
CA GLY A 200 -5.34 -18.62 -15.28
C GLY A 200 -6.10 -17.29 -15.29
N ARG A 201 -5.64 -16.26 -14.56
CA ARG A 201 -6.18 -14.89 -14.61
C ARG A 201 -5.07 -13.88 -14.91
N LEU A 202 -5.38 -12.91 -15.76
CA LEU A 202 -4.49 -11.78 -16.05
C LEU A 202 -5.08 -10.54 -15.40
N ASN A 203 -4.45 -10.06 -14.32
CA ASN A 203 -4.85 -8.82 -13.66
C ASN A 203 -4.15 -7.64 -14.33
N GLN A 204 -4.91 -6.60 -14.64
CA GLN A 204 -4.39 -5.36 -15.21
C GLN A 204 -4.42 -4.25 -14.16
N ILE A 205 -3.38 -3.44 -14.17
CA ILE A 205 -3.17 -2.35 -13.23
C ILE A 205 -2.39 -1.25 -13.96
N ASN A 206 -2.70 0.02 -13.69
CA ASN A 206 -1.96 1.15 -14.23
C ASN A 206 -0.97 1.68 -13.21
N LEU A 207 0.16 2.19 -13.69
CA LEU A 207 1.19 2.85 -12.91
C LEU A 207 1.60 4.14 -13.63
N PHE A 208 1.66 5.24 -12.90
CA PHE A 208 2.22 6.51 -13.33
C PHE A 208 3.11 7.09 -12.24
#